data_AF-A0A519ZGQ6-F1
#
_entry.id   AF-A0A519ZGQ6-F1
#
_cell.length_a   1.000
_cell.length_b   1.000
_cell.length_c   1.000
_cell.angle_alpha   90.00
_cell.angle_beta   90.00
_cell.angle_gamma   90.00
#
_symmetry.space_group_name_H-M   'P 1'
#
loop_
_entity.id
_entity.type
_entity.pdbx_description
1 polymer ?
#
loop_
_entity_poly.entity_id
_entity_poly.type
_entity_poly.pdbx_seq_one_letter_code
_entity_poly.pdbx_strand_id
1 'polypeptide(L)'
;MRTHRIVFVALGMSLATCFFSCKKEDKTYYDYENNIQQFDGSTFAYLQSRRENFSSLLTIIERLPELREILENREVTLFAPSNESITLSLKYLNNVRQARSSSLPVITLQNADQTALRELVGKYIIQVVIPLKTF
;
A
#
# COMPACT_ATOMS: atom_id res chain seq x y z
N MET A 1 -58.70 -19.66 -10.64
CA MET A 1 -58.50 -18.95 -9.35
C MET A 1 -57.18 -19.28 -8.63
N ARG A 2 -56.64 -20.50 -8.70
CA ARG A 2 -55.40 -20.89 -7.97
C ARG A 2 -54.12 -20.25 -8.52
N THR A 3 -53.99 -20.10 -9.83
CA THR A 3 -52.85 -19.45 -10.51
C THR A 3 -52.77 -17.95 -10.29
N HIS A 4 -53.90 -17.22 -10.31
CA HIS A 4 -53.91 -15.78 -9.99
C HIS A 4 -53.48 -15.49 -8.55
N ARG A 5 -53.86 -16.35 -7.58
CA ARG A 5 -53.42 -16.22 -6.18
C ARG A 5 -51.91 -16.41 -6.03
N ILE A 6 -51.31 -17.34 -6.77
CA ILE A 6 -49.86 -17.58 -6.75
C ILE A 6 -49.11 -16.41 -7.41
N VAL A 7 -49.60 -15.87 -8.52
CA VAL A 7 -49.01 -14.70 -9.17
C VAL A 7 -49.09 -13.46 -8.28
N PHE A 8 -50.22 -13.23 -7.61
CA PHE A 8 -50.35 -12.11 -6.66
C PHE A 8 -49.42 -12.24 -5.45
N VAL A 9 -49.25 -13.45 -4.91
CA VAL A 9 -48.31 -13.71 -3.80
C VAL A 9 -46.85 -13.54 -4.26
N ALA A 10 -46.49 -14.03 -5.44
CA ALA A 10 -45.14 -13.89 -5.99
C ALA A 10 -44.81 -12.42 -6.33
N LEU A 11 -45.76 -11.67 -6.88
CA LEU A 11 -45.60 -10.24 -7.15
C LEU A 11 -45.41 -9.45 -5.85
N GLY A 12 -46.22 -9.73 -4.83
CA GLY A 12 -46.10 -9.11 -3.51
C GLY A 12 -44.77 -9.44 -2.81
N MET A 13 -44.27 -10.66 -2.95
CA MET A 13 -42.99 -11.07 -2.38
C MET A 13 -41.79 -10.43 -3.09
N SER A 14 -41.85 -10.25 -4.42
CA SER A 14 -40.80 -9.50 -5.14
C SER A 14 -40.76 -8.03 -4.74
N LEU A 15 -41.94 -7.40 -4.56
CA LEU A 15 -42.03 -5.98 -4.20
C LEU A 15 -41.54 -5.72 -2.77
N ALA A 16 -41.73 -6.68 -1.85
CA ALA A 16 -41.22 -6.58 -0.48
C ALA A 16 -39.68 -6.59 -0.41
N THR A 17 -38.99 -7.32 -1.31
CA THR A 17 -37.52 -7.36 -1.32
C THR A 17 -36.86 -6.04 -1.74
N CYS A 18 -37.58 -5.17 -2.45
CA CYS A 18 -37.08 -3.86 -2.85
C CYS A 18 -36.97 -2.86 -1.68
N PHE A 19 -37.76 -3.03 -0.63
CA PHE A 19 -37.78 -2.11 0.52
C PHE A 19 -36.82 -2.51 1.66
N PHE A 20 -36.28 -3.74 1.64
CA PHE A 20 -35.31 -4.24 2.62
C PHE A 20 -33.87 -4.29 2.08
N SER A 21 -33.55 -3.51 1.06
CA SER A 21 -32.14 -3.32 0.69
C SER A 21 -31.45 -2.52 1.79
N CYS A 22 -30.54 -3.16 2.53
CA CYS A 22 -29.68 -2.50 3.50
C CYS A 22 -28.93 -1.37 2.79
N LYS A 23 -29.30 -0.12 3.08
CA LYS A 23 -28.45 1.02 2.73
C LYS A 23 -27.14 0.84 3.48
N LYS A 24 -26.03 1.00 2.77
CA LYS A 24 -24.71 1.05 3.38
C LYS A 24 -24.66 2.35 4.19
N GLU A 25 -25.01 2.31 5.48
CA GLU A 25 -24.96 3.45 6.41
C GLU A 25 -23.52 3.84 6.82
N ASP A 26 -22.55 3.45 6.00
CA ASP A 26 -21.14 3.63 6.30
C ASP A 26 -20.75 5.07 5.98
N LYS A 27 -21.16 5.99 6.87
CA LYS A 27 -20.71 7.38 6.85
C LYS A 27 -19.22 7.50 7.14
N THR A 28 -18.55 6.43 7.54
CA THR A 28 -17.11 6.34 7.80
C THR A 28 -16.25 6.91 6.66
N TYR A 29 -16.73 6.84 5.41
CA TYR A 29 -16.00 7.38 4.26
C TYR A 29 -16.20 8.90 4.06
N TYR A 30 -17.32 9.45 4.54
CA TYR A 30 -17.67 10.87 4.36
C TYR A 30 -17.42 11.72 5.62
N ASP A 31 -17.50 11.11 6.81
CA ASP A 31 -17.22 11.71 8.11
C ASP A 31 -15.80 11.35 8.60
N TYR A 32 -14.87 11.02 7.69
CA TYR A 32 -13.49 10.77 8.05
C TYR A 32 -12.83 12.08 8.48
N GLU A 33 -12.76 12.30 9.79
CA GLU A 33 -11.95 13.35 10.38
C GLU A 33 -10.50 12.87 10.38
N ASN A 34 -9.68 13.42 9.48
CA ASN A 34 -8.27 13.10 9.38
C ASN A 34 -7.54 13.61 10.63
N ASN A 35 -7.50 12.80 11.68
CA ASN A 35 -6.60 13.00 12.80
C ASN A 35 -5.19 12.65 12.32
N ILE A 36 -4.56 13.61 11.63
CA ILE A 36 -3.18 13.49 11.17
C ILE A 36 -2.34 13.39 12.45
N GLN A 37 -1.97 12.17 12.83
CA GLN A 37 -0.96 11.96 13.86
C GLN A 37 0.36 12.52 13.34
N GLN A 38 0.66 13.75 13.73
CA GLN A 38 1.94 14.37 13.46
C GLN A 38 3.00 13.61 14.26
N PHE A 39 4.07 13.22 13.58
CA PHE A 39 5.23 12.62 14.19
C PHE A 39 6.30 13.69 14.35
N ASP A 40 6.76 13.91 15.58
CA ASP A 40 7.84 14.85 15.87
C ASP A 40 9.20 14.19 15.59
N GLY A 41 9.65 14.33 14.34
CA GLY A 41 10.94 13.79 13.89
C GLY A 41 11.06 13.68 12.38
N SER A 42 12.22 13.24 11.91
CA SER A 42 12.49 13.06 10.48
C SER A 42 11.71 11.89 9.87
N THR A 43 11.59 11.86 8.54
CA THR A 43 10.98 10.72 7.84
C THR A 43 11.71 9.42 8.16
N PHE A 44 13.04 9.46 8.26
CA PHE A 44 13.82 8.29 8.66
C PHE A 44 13.51 7.84 10.10
N ALA A 45 13.37 8.78 11.05
CA ALA A 45 12.98 8.47 12.43
C ALA A 45 11.58 7.84 12.51
N TYR A 46 10.63 8.32 11.70
CA TYR A 46 9.30 7.72 11.59
C TYR A 46 9.39 6.25 11.15
N LEU A 47 10.16 5.96 10.09
CA LEU A 47 10.35 4.58 9.61
C LEU A 47 10.97 3.68 10.70
N GLN A 48 11.94 4.20 11.47
CA GLN A 48 12.54 3.46 12.59
C GLN A 48 11.55 3.20 13.73
N SER A 49 10.61 4.11 13.98
CA SER A 49 9.56 3.92 14.98
C SER A 49 8.52 2.85 14.59
N ARG A 50 8.44 2.52 13.29
CA ARG A 50 7.49 1.56 12.68
C ARG A 50 8.20 0.39 11.99
N ARG A 51 9.25 -0.14 12.63
CA ARG A 51 10.10 -1.23 12.07
C ARG A 51 9.31 -2.48 11.69
N GLU A 52 8.21 -2.76 12.39
CA GLU A 52 7.31 -3.87 12.09
C GLU A 52 6.78 -3.83 10.65
N ASN A 53 6.62 -2.62 10.09
CA ASN A 53 6.11 -2.40 8.73
C ASN A 53 7.20 -2.10 7.70
N PHE A 54 8.36 -1.57 8.13
CA PHE A 54 9.37 -0.99 7.23
C PHE A 54 10.81 -1.50 7.40
N SER A 55 11.06 -2.56 8.17
CA SER A 55 12.41 -3.15 8.34
C SER A 55 13.15 -3.46 7.03
N SER A 56 12.44 -3.94 6.01
CA SER A 56 13.00 -4.23 4.68
C SER A 56 13.40 -2.94 3.96
N LEU A 57 12.57 -1.90 4.03
CA LEU A 57 12.86 -0.60 3.46
C LEU A 57 14.06 0.06 4.17
N LEU A 58 14.11 -0.02 5.50
CA LEU A 58 15.25 0.45 6.29
C LEU A 58 16.55 -0.26 5.88
N THR A 59 16.50 -1.58 5.64
CA THR A 59 17.67 -2.33 5.16
C THR A 59 18.17 -1.81 3.81
N ILE A 60 17.26 -1.41 2.91
CA ILE A 60 17.64 -0.81 1.62
C ILE A 60 18.26 0.58 1.83
N ILE A 61 17.64 1.41 2.68
CA ILE A 61 18.12 2.77 2.98
C ILE A 61 19.51 2.75 3.61
N GLU A 62 19.80 1.80 4.50
CA GLU A 62 21.14 1.65 5.12
C GLU A 62 22.23 1.31 4.10
N ARG A 63 21.87 0.75 2.94
CA ARG A 63 22.79 0.50 1.83
C ARG A 63 22.95 1.71 0.89
N LEU A 64 22.15 2.76 1.09
CA LEU A 64 22.05 3.93 0.21
C LEU A 64 22.17 5.21 1.06
N PRO A 65 23.40 5.58 1.49
CA PRO A 65 23.61 6.68 2.43
C PRO A 65 23.04 8.02 1.93
N GLU A 66 23.00 8.24 0.62
CA GLU A 66 22.38 9.43 0.02
C GLU A 66 20.86 9.50 0.23
N LEU A 67 20.17 8.35 0.21
CA LEU A 67 18.73 8.32 0.51
C LEU A 67 18.49 8.50 2.01
N ARG A 68 19.36 7.93 2.84
CA ARG A 68 19.31 8.14 4.28
C ARG A 68 19.44 9.62 4.62
N GLU A 69 20.42 10.31 4.05
CA GLU A 69 20.64 11.75 4.27
C GLU A 69 19.41 12.57 3.87
N ILE A 70 18.77 12.26 2.73
CA ILE A 70 17.54 12.92 2.28
C ILE A 70 16.41 12.72 3.30
N LEU A 71 16.20 11.49 3.77
CA LEU A 71 15.10 11.16 4.69
C LEU A 71 15.34 11.64 6.13
N GLU A 72 16.60 11.90 6.52
CA GLU A 72 16.94 12.47 7.81
C GLU A 72 16.83 14.00 7.82
N ASN A 73 17.20 14.67 6.72
CA ASN A 73 17.46 16.12 6.74
C ASN A 73 16.57 16.97 5.83
N ARG A 74 15.72 16.36 4.99
CA ARG A 74 14.89 17.11 4.03
C ARG A 74 13.41 16.83 4.24
N GLU A 75 12.60 17.85 3.98
CA GLU A 75 11.16 17.71 3.88
C GLU A 75 10.79 17.07 2.54
N VAL A 76 10.30 15.83 2.59
CA VAL A 76 9.93 15.05 1.42
C VAL A 76 8.62 14.30 1.67
N THR A 77 7.92 13.97 0.59
CA THR A 77 6.86 12.97 0.62
C THR A 77 7.46 11.62 0.28
N LEU A 78 7.35 10.67 1.20
CA LEU A 78 7.77 9.29 0.97
C LEU A 78 6.53 8.38 0.87
N PHE A 79 6.41 7.69 -0.26
CA PHE A 79 5.45 6.59 -0.43
C PHE A 79 6.11 5.28 0.01
N ALA A 80 6.22 5.06 1.32
CA ALA A 80 7.02 3.96 1.88
C ALA A 80 6.42 2.58 1.53
N PRO A 81 7.11 1.74 0.74
CA PRO A 81 6.67 0.36 0.52
C PRO A 81 6.79 -0.46 1.82
N SER A 82 5.78 -1.29 2.08
CA SER A 82 5.79 -2.19 3.23
C SER A 82 6.76 -3.37 3.05
N ASN A 83 7.08 -4.04 4.16
CA ASN A 83 7.85 -5.28 4.19
C ASN A 83 7.29 -6.35 3.22
N GLU A 84 5.97 -6.52 3.22
CA GLU A 84 5.29 -7.47 2.33
C GLU A 84 5.44 -7.08 0.86
N SER A 85 5.26 -5.79 0.54
CA SER A 85 5.41 -5.28 -0.83
C SER A 85 6.81 -5.55 -1.40
N ILE A 86 7.87 -5.30 -0.61
CA ILE A 86 9.25 -5.57 -0.99
C ILE A 86 9.49 -7.07 -1.17
N THR A 87 9.00 -7.88 -0.23
CA THR A 87 9.13 -9.36 -0.27
C THR A 87 8.48 -9.94 -1.53
N LEU A 88 7.26 -9.51 -1.83
CA LEU A 88 6.53 -9.93 -3.03
C LEU A 88 7.26 -9.50 -4.31
N SER A 89 7.77 -8.26 -4.34
CA SER A 89 8.50 -7.74 -5.50
C SER A 89 9.76 -8.58 -5.81
N LEU A 90 10.55 -8.93 -4.78
CA LEU A 90 11.71 -9.82 -4.95
C LEU A 90 11.30 -11.23 -5.38
N LYS A 91 10.24 -11.78 -4.80
CA LYS A 91 9.70 -13.10 -5.19
C LYS A 91 9.32 -13.11 -6.67
N TYR A 92 8.54 -12.13 -7.12
CA TYR A 92 8.10 -12.05 -8.52
C TYR A 92 9.28 -11.78 -9.47
N LEU A 93 10.22 -10.92 -9.09
CA LEU A 93 11.45 -10.69 -9.86
C LEU A 93 12.21 -12.01 -10.07
N ASN A 94 12.43 -12.78 -9.00
CA ASN A 94 13.15 -14.05 -9.07
C ASN A 94 12.37 -15.12 -9.84
N ASN A 95 11.04 -15.16 -9.74
CA ASN A 95 10.22 -16.07 -10.54
C ASN A 95 10.38 -15.79 -12.04
N VAL A 96 10.33 -14.52 -12.44
CA VAL A 96 10.54 -14.12 -13.84
C VAL A 96 11.95 -14.46 -14.32
N ARG A 97 12.97 -14.25 -13.47
CA ARG A 97 14.36 -14.60 -13.80
C ARG A 97 14.53 -16.10 -13.99
N GLN A 98 14.03 -16.91 -13.06
CA GLN A 98 14.14 -18.37 -13.12
C GLN A 98 13.36 -18.97 -14.30
N ALA A 99 12.21 -18.38 -14.65
CA ALA A 99 11.44 -18.78 -15.83
C ALA A 99 12.20 -18.50 -17.15
N ARG A 100 13.09 -17.50 -17.17
CA ARG A 100 13.96 -17.21 -18.32
C ARG A 100 15.19 -18.10 -18.37
N SER A 101 15.81 -18.35 -17.21
CA SER A 101 16.91 -19.30 -17.07
C SER A 101 17.07 -19.72 -15.62
N SER A 102 17.02 -21.03 -15.36
CA SER A 102 17.18 -21.61 -14.03
C SER A 102 18.59 -21.48 -13.46
N SER A 103 19.58 -21.09 -14.28
CA SER A 103 20.96 -20.86 -13.82
C SER A 103 21.20 -19.45 -13.27
N LEU A 104 20.22 -18.54 -13.38
CA LEU A 104 20.37 -17.19 -12.86
C LEU A 104 20.33 -17.19 -11.32
N PRO A 105 21.27 -16.48 -10.65
CA PRO A 105 21.25 -16.40 -9.20
C PRO A 105 20.03 -15.63 -8.71
N VAL A 106 19.52 -16.07 -7.54
CA VAL A 106 18.43 -15.44 -6.81
C VAL A 106 18.90 -14.09 -6.27
N ILE A 107 18.11 -13.06 -6.53
CA ILE A 107 18.32 -11.71 -6.01
C ILE A 107 17.64 -11.58 -4.64
N THR A 108 18.40 -11.14 -3.65
CA THR A 108 17.95 -10.81 -2.29
C THR A 108 18.28 -9.36 -1.98
N LEU A 109 17.78 -8.84 -0.86
CA LEU A 109 18.14 -7.48 -0.43
C LEU A 109 19.62 -7.29 -0.14
N GLN A 110 20.40 -8.35 0.08
CA GLN A 110 21.83 -8.25 0.36
C GLN A 110 22.66 -8.17 -0.91
N ASN A 111 22.26 -8.88 -1.97
CA ASN A 111 23.02 -8.97 -3.22
C ASN A 111 22.42 -8.16 -4.38
N ALA A 112 21.25 -7.54 -4.18
CA ALA A 112 20.64 -6.67 -5.17
C ALA A 112 21.58 -5.50 -5.52
N ASP A 113 21.64 -5.20 -6.81
CA ASP A 113 22.45 -4.11 -7.37
C ASP A 113 22.07 -2.78 -6.72
N GLN A 114 23.07 -2.05 -6.25
CA GLN A 114 22.87 -0.80 -5.50
C GLN A 114 22.29 0.30 -6.39
N THR A 115 22.68 0.35 -7.66
CA THR A 115 22.17 1.35 -8.61
C THR A 115 20.69 1.12 -8.91
N ALA A 116 20.30 -0.14 -9.13
CA ALA A 116 18.91 -0.52 -9.34
C ALA A 116 18.05 -0.22 -8.10
N LEU A 117 18.54 -0.54 -6.90
CA LEU A 117 17.82 -0.20 -5.66
C LEU A 117 17.63 1.30 -5.51
N ARG A 118 18.68 2.09 -5.76
CA ARG A 118 18.61 3.56 -5.73
C ARG A 118 17.57 4.10 -6.71
N GLU A 119 17.56 3.60 -7.93
CA GLU A 119 16.61 4.08 -8.95
C GLU A 119 15.17 3.70 -8.60
N LEU A 120 14.94 2.47 -8.12
CA LEU A 120 13.60 2.00 -7.78
C LEU A 120 13.05 2.70 -6.54
N VAL A 121 13.81 2.75 -5.45
CA VAL A 121 13.37 3.39 -4.20
C VAL A 121 13.29 4.91 -4.35
N GLY A 122 14.20 5.51 -5.12
CA GLY A 122 14.19 6.96 -5.38
C GLY A 122 12.89 7.45 -6.02
N LYS A 123 12.19 6.61 -6.81
CA LYS A 123 10.88 6.96 -7.42
C LYS A 123 9.76 7.12 -6.39
N TYR A 124 9.92 6.59 -5.18
CA TYR A 124 8.97 6.73 -4.08
C TYR A 124 9.21 7.97 -3.23
N ILE A 125 10.28 8.74 -3.50
CA ILE A 125 10.63 9.96 -2.76
C ILE A 125 10.35 11.17 -3.66
N ILE A 126 9.42 12.01 -3.23
CA ILE A 126 9.10 13.28 -3.89
C ILE A 126 9.63 14.42 -3.02
N GLN A 127 10.42 15.32 -3.62
CA GLN A 127 11.05 16.45 -2.91
C GLN A 127 10.09 17.61 -2.59
N VAL A 128 8.78 17.32 -2.55
CA VAL A 128 7.71 18.26 -2.23
C VAL A 128 6.80 17.58 -1.23
N VAL A 129 6.30 18.33 -0.24
CA VAL A 129 5.33 17.84 0.75
C VAL A 129 3.93 17.83 0.14
N ILE A 130 3.30 16.65 0.07
CA ILE A 130 1.95 16.46 -0.44
C ILE A 130 1.01 16.18 0.74
N PRO A 131 0.10 17.10 1.09
CA PRO A 131 -0.82 16.88 2.20
C PRO A 131 -1.96 15.95 1.79
N LEU A 132 -2.37 15.09 2.73
CA LEU A 132 -3.44 14.09 2.53
C LEU A 132 -4.83 14.69 2.19
N LYS A 133 -5.05 15.99 2.41
CA LYS A 133 -6.30 16.69 2.04
C LYS A 133 -6.46 16.96 0.53
N THR A 134 -5.47 16.60 -0.29
CA THR A 134 -5.44 16.95 -1.72
C THR A 134 -6.02 15.85 -2.64
N PHE A 135 -6.55 14.75 -2.09
CA PHE A 135 -7.10 13.62 -2.85
C PHE A 135 -8.60 13.42 -2.59
#